data_AF-A0A2S9SWH2-F1
#
_entry.id   AF-A0A2S9SWH2-F1
#
_cell.length_a   1.000
_cell.length_b   1.000
_cell.length_c   1.000
_cell.angle_alpha   90.00
_cell.angle_beta   90.00
_cell.angle_gamma   90.00
#
_symmetry.space_group_name_H-M   'P 1'
#
loop_
_entity.id
_entity.type
_entity.pdbx_description
1 polymer ?
#
loop_
_entity_poly.entity_id
_entity_poly.type
_entity_poly.pdbx_seq_one_letter_code
_entity_poly.pdbx_strand_id
1 'polypeptide(L)' 'MKEELIKEIKELLKINDSEKIDINPNYLNYFDEDELKDIVFRLIDKKVEQQKGNSAYLDEIYQKTKKDDI' A
#
# COMPACT_ATOMS: atom_id res chain seq x y z
N MET A 1 -1.41 -12.41 -6.45
CA MET A 1 -0.37 -11.51 -5.90
C MET A 1 -0.23 -10.18 -6.63
N LYS A 2 0.53 -10.04 -7.73
CA LYS A 2 0.73 -8.71 -8.38
C LYS A 2 -0.56 -7.93 -8.68
N GLU A 3 -1.57 -8.55 -9.28
CA GLU A 3 -2.85 -7.88 -9.56
C GLU A 3 -3.63 -7.47 -8.29
N GLU A 4 -3.50 -8.24 -7.21
CA GLU A 4 -4.12 -7.94 -5.92
C GLU A 4 -3.46 -6.73 -5.26
N LEU A 5 -2.13 -6.64 -5.32
CA LEU A 5 -1.38 -5.47 -4.84
C LEU A 5 -1.80 -4.21 -5.62
N ILE A 6 -1.93 -4.30 -6.94
CA ILE A 6 -2.39 -3.18 -7.76
C ILE A 6 -3.81 -2.74 -7.38
N LYS A 7 -4.70 -3.71 -7.09
CA LYS A 7 -6.06 -3.43 -6.64
C LYS A 7 -6.05 -2.75 -5.27
N GLU A 8 -5.25 -3.24 -4.33
CA GLU A 8 -5.12 -2.69 -2.98
C GLU A 8 -4.55 -1.27 -3.00
N ILE A 9 -3.49 -1.02 -3.79
CA ILE A 9 -2.94 0.33 -4.01
C ILE A 9 -4.04 1.27 -4.52
N LYS A 10 -4.83 0.87 -5.52
CA LYS A 10 -5.92 1.69 -6.06
C LYS A 10 -6.98 2.01 -5.00
N GLU A 11 -7.34 1.06 -4.15
CA GLU A 11 -8.30 1.28 -3.07
C GLU A 11 -7.73 2.21 -1.98
N LEU A 12 -6.47 2.03 -1.59
CA LEU A 12 -5.77 2.91 -0.64
C LEU A 12 -5.71 4.36 -1.14
N LEU A 13 -5.47 4.53 -2.44
CA LEU A 13 -5.42 5.83 -3.11
C LEU A 13 -6.79 6.53 -3.17
N LYS A 14 -7.87 5.81 -3.52
CA LYS A 14 -9.23 6.36 -3.57
C LYS A 14 -9.73 6.90 -2.24
N ILE A 15 -9.26 6.34 -1.12
CA ILE A 15 -9.67 6.77 0.22
C ILE A 15 -9.08 8.16 0.54
N ASN A 16 -8.08 8.63 -0.20
CA ASN A 16 -7.38 9.90 0.04
C ASN A 16 -7.74 10.97 -1.00
N ASP A 17 -9.01 11.37 -1.06
CA ASP A 17 -9.50 12.45 -1.95
C ASP A 17 -8.85 13.83 -1.69
N SER A 18 -8.13 14.00 -0.57
CA SER A 18 -7.52 15.28 -0.17
C SER A 18 -6.01 15.41 -0.45
N GLU A 19 -5.32 14.34 -0.84
CA GLU A 19 -3.90 14.43 -1.19
C GLU A 19 -3.71 14.15 -2.69
N LYS A 20 -3.06 15.10 -3.39
CA LYS A 20 -2.58 14.86 -4.76
C LYS A 20 -1.79 13.56 -4.77
N ILE A 21 -2.33 12.56 -5.45
CA ILE A 21 -1.65 11.29 -5.61
C ILE A 21 -0.50 11.51 -6.59
N ASP A 22 0.74 11.47 -6.10
CA ASP A 22 1.96 11.61 -6.91
C ASP A 22 2.22 10.40 -7.84
N ILE A 23 1.41 9.34 -7.74
CA ILE A 23 1.52 8.12 -8.55
C ILE A 23 0.35 8.03 -9.54
N ASN A 24 0.64 8.09 -10.84
CA ASN A 24 -0.36 7.79 -11.85
C ASN A 24 -0.65 6.26 -11.85
N PRO A 25 -1.90 5.83 -11.58
CA PRO A 25 -2.25 4.40 -11.42
C PRO A 25 -1.98 3.54 -12.66
N ASN A 26 -1.82 4.16 -13.83
CA ASN A 26 -1.50 3.45 -15.07
C ASN A 26 -0.07 2.87 -15.08
N TYR A 27 0.81 3.35 -14.19
CA TYR A 27 2.18 2.86 -14.11
C TYR A 27 2.34 1.62 -13.22
N LEU A 28 1.32 1.28 -12.42
CA LEU A 28 1.37 0.16 -11.47
C LEU A 28 1.68 -1.19 -12.13
N ASN A 29 1.31 -1.37 -13.40
CA ASN A 29 1.59 -2.61 -14.14
C ASN A 29 3.08 -2.82 -14.45
N TYR A 30 3.88 -1.75 -14.46
CA TYR A 30 5.31 -1.82 -14.81
C TYR A 30 6.21 -2.13 -13.62
N PHE A 31 5.72 -1.95 -12.40
CA PHE A 31 6.47 -2.29 -11.18
C PHE A 31 6.51 -3.80 -10.99
N ASP A 32 7.61 -4.31 -10.46
CA ASP A 32 7.66 -5.68 -9.98
C ASP A 32 6.86 -5.84 -8.68
N GLU A 33 6.79 -7.07 -8.18
CA GLU A 33 5.98 -7.37 -7.00
C GLU A 33 6.51 -6.70 -5.73
N ASP A 34 7.83 -6.64 -5.57
CA ASP A 34 8.47 -6.06 -4.38
C ASP A 34 8.31 -4.54 -4.37
N GLU A 35 8.44 -3.88 -5.52
CA GLU A 35 8.15 -2.46 -5.68
C GLU A 35 6.68 -2.15 -5.36
N LEU A 36 5.74 -3.02 -5.75
CA LEU A 36 4.32 -2.86 -5.41
C LEU A 36 4.06 -3.06 -3.91
N LYS A 37 4.70 -4.04 -3.26
CA LYS A 37 4.65 -4.22 -1.80
C LYS A 37 5.15 -2.97 -1.07
N ASP A 38 6.24 -2.38 -1.56
CA ASP A 38 6.80 -1.12 -1.03
C ASP A 38 5.83 0.05 -1.15
N ILE A 39 5.13 0.18 -2.28
CA ILE A 39 4.11 1.21 -2.49
C ILE A 39 2.93 1.03 -1.53
N VAL A 40 2.44 -0.21 -1.35
CA VAL A 40 1.39 -0.53 -0.37
C VAL A 40 1.84 -0.10 1.03
N PHE A 41 3.05 -0.46 1.43
CA PHE A 41 3.57 -0.12 2.76
C PHE A 41 3.61 1.40 2.99
N ARG A 42 4.14 2.18 2.04
CA ARG A 42 4.19 3.64 2.15
C ARG A 42 2.81 4.28 2.22
N LEU A 43 1.85 3.79 1.44
CA LEU A 43 0.47 4.31 1.46
C LEU A 43 -0.22 4.04 2.79
N ILE A 44 0.00 2.87 3.37
CA ILE A 44 -0.55 2.50 4.67
C ILE A 44 0.13 3.31 5.78
N ASP A 45 1.46 3.42 5.76
CA ASP A 45 2.23 4.19 6.75
C ASP A 45 1.76 5.65 6.79
N LYS A 46 1.63 6.28 5.62
CA LYS A 46 1.09 7.64 5.49
C LYS A 46 -0.33 7.77 6.05
N LYS A 47 -1.17 6.73 5.88
CA LYS A 47 -2.53 6.68 6.43
C LYS A 47 -2.53 6.49 7.96
N VAL A 48 -1.64 5.67 8.50
CA VAL A 48 -1.47 5.46 9.94
C VAL A 48 -0.95 6.74 10.61
N GLU A 49 0.00 7.44 9.99
CA GLU A 49 0.47 8.76 10.42
C GLU A 49 -0.66 9.79 10.42
N GLN A 50 -1.48 9.83 9.36
CA GLN A 50 -2.66 10.70 9.27
C GLN A 50 -3.72 10.35 10.34
N GLN A 51 -3.86 9.08 10.70
CA GLN A 51 -4.80 8.62 11.72
C GLN A 51 -4.28 8.73 13.16
N LYS A 52 -3.00 9.08 13.38
CA LYS A 52 -2.34 9.24 14.70
C LYS A 52 -2.82 8.22 15.74
N GLY A 53 -2.40 6.95 15.63
CA GLY A 53 -2.47 6.07 16.80
C GLY A 53 -2.34 4.55 16.63
N ASN A 54 -2.43 3.99 15.42
CA ASN A 54 -2.55 2.53 15.28
C ASN A 54 -1.30 1.84 14.69
N SER A 55 -0.21 1.80 15.48
CA SER A 55 0.98 0.97 15.19
C SER A 55 0.63 -0.50 14.94
N ALA A 56 -0.41 -1.02 15.60
CA ALA A 56 -0.83 -2.40 15.49
C ALA A 56 -1.32 -2.80 14.08
N TYR A 57 -1.88 -1.85 13.32
CA TYR A 57 -2.33 -2.11 11.95
C TYR A 57 -1.15 -2.26 10.98
N LEU A 58 -0.07 -1.50 11.22
CA LEU A 58 1.16 -1.59 10.42
C LEU A 58 1.83 -2.96 10.59
N ASP A 59 1.91 -3.44 11.83
CA ASP A 59 2.46 -4.75 12.17
C ASP A 59 1.65 -5.90 11.55
N GLU A 60 0.31 -5.81 11.57
CA GLU A 60 -0.54 -6.87 11.03
C GLU A 60 -0.42 -7.00 9.50
N ILE A 61 -0.30 -5.87 8.80
CA ILE A 61 -0.09 -5.85 7.34
C ILE A 61 1.30 -6.39 7.01
N TYR A 62 2.34 -5.93 7.69
CA TYR A 62 3.72 -6.35 7.44
C TYR A 62 3.92 -7.86 7.71
N GLN A 63 3.24 -8.40 8.72
CA GLN A 63 3.24 -9.83 9.02
C GLN A 63 2.47 -10.64 7.98
N LYS A 64 1.42 -10.09 7.37
CA LYS A 64 0.69 -10.74 6.26
C LYS A 64 1.54 -10.79 5.01
N THR A 65 2.18 -9.68 4.63
CA THR A 65 3.01 -9.63 3.42
C THR A 65 4.29 -10.45 3.52
N LYS A 66 4.87 -10.61 4.73
CA LYS A 66 6.04 -11.49 4.96
C LYS A 66 5.73 -12.99 4.99
N LYS A 67 4.49 -13.38 5.27
CA LYS A 67 4.15 -14.81 5.42
C LYS A 67 4.01 -15.54 4.09
N ASP A 68 3.78 -14.83 3.00
CA ASP A 68 3.71 -15.42 1.66
C ASP A 68 5.10 -15.66 1.01
N ASP A 69 6.20 -15.24 1.66
CA ASP A 69 7.59 -15.44 1.19
C ASP A 69 8.24 -16.76 1.73
N ILE A 70 7.45 -17.75 2.21
CA ILE A 70 7.95 -19.06 2.72
C ILE A 70 7.43 -20.25 1.89
#